data_AF-A0A5M3N4Z7-F1
#
_entry.id   AF-A0A5M3N4Z7-F1
#
_cell.length_a   1.000
_cell.length_b   1.000
_cell.length_c   1.000
_cell.angle_alpha   90.00
_cell.angle_beta   90.00
_cell.angle_gamma   90.00
#
_symmetry.space_group_name_H-M   'P 1'
#
loop_
_entity.id
_entity.type
_entity.pdbx_description
1 polymer ?
#
loop_
_entity_poly.entity_id
_entity_poly.type
_entity_poly.pdbx_seq_one_letter_code
_entity_poly.pdbx_strand_id
1 'polypeptide(L)'
;MGGASDVSSYQQTAPVTLAALKPVLQLARLQSLSLEVPMPFKLTDDDVKTLAKALPGLTHLKLHGLRYDLDSETEATHNSLFAFADICPLLSHLTLRVNASQLLQSDVERLLFADDSPRSQRQSALKTLDLVDSVLPKDVKGITAMLGFAFEGLKDIKTIPAKEGWLMTQLLSQMRNTGFDVVMGRKGEMGVEGGPTRH
;
A
#
# COMPACT_ATOMS: atom_id res chain seq x y z
N MET A 1 -36.82 -15.31 -28.40
CA MET A 1 -37.30 -15.45 -27.00
C MET A 1 -36.18 -16.19 -26.27
N GLY A 2 -35.37 -15.58 -25.43
CA GLY A 2 -35.71 -14.82 -24.22
C GLY A 2 -34.98 -15.49 -23.06
N GLY A 3 -33.64 -15.45 -23.09
CA GLY A 3 -32.79 -15.95 -22.01
C GLY A 3 -32.25 -14.76 -21.23
N ALA A 4 -33.05 -14.24 -20.30
CA ALA A 4 -32.58 -13.28 -19.30
C ALA A 4 -31.66 -14.05 -18.34
N SER A 5 -30.37 -14.04 -18.65
CA SER A 5 -29.33 -14.62 -17.82
C SER A 5 -29.36 -13.96 -16.45
N ASP A 6 -29.59 -14.81 -15.46
CA ASP A 6 -29.58 -14.52 -14.02
C ASP A 6 -28.32 -13.70 -13.67
N VAL A 7 -28.55 -12.43 -13.33
CA VAL A 7 -27.48 -11.49 -13.01
C VAL A 7 -26.96 -11.82 -11.62
N SER A 8 -25.94 -12.67 -11.60
CA SER A 8 -24.89 -12.84 -10.59
C SER A 8 -25.20 -12.16 -9.24
N SER A 9 -25.80 -12.93 -8.33
CA SER A 9 -25.82 -12.58 -6.91
C SER A 9 -24.38 -12.55 -6.41
N TYR A 10 -23.80 -11.35 -6.36
CA TYR A 10 -22.49 -11.14 -5.76
C TYR A 10 -22.62 -11.47 -4.27
N GLN A 11 -22.24 -12.70 -3.90
CA GLN A 11 -22.13 -13.07 -2.51
C GLN A 11 -21.17 -12.08 -1.85
N GLN A 12 -21.70 -11.33 -0.88
CA GLN A 12 -20.94 -10.41 -0.08
C GLN A 12 -20.02 -11.24 0.80
N THR A 13 -18.75 -11.33 0.42
CA THR A 13 -17.75 -12.06 1.18
C THR A 13 -17.28 -11.18 2.35
N ALA A 14 -17.11 -11.79 3.52
CA ALA A 14 -16.68 -11.05 4.70
C ALA A 14 -15.27 -10.45 4.49
N PRO A 15 -15.00 -9.22 4.97
CA PRO A 15 -13.68 -8.61 4.86
C PRO A 15 -12.63 -9.38 5.66
N VAL A 16 -11.37 -9.30 5.21
CA VAL A 16 -10.23 -9.84 5.95
C VAL A 16 -9.84 -8.87 7.06
N THR A 17 -9.99 -9.32 8.31
CA THR A 17 -9.62 -8.57 9.52
C THR A 17 -8.34 -9.13 10.14
N LEU A 18 -7.79 -8.45 11.14
CA LEU A 18 -6.64 -8.97 11.90
C LEU A 18 -6.90 -10.37 12.49
N ALA A 19 -8.14 -10.65 12.92
CA ALA A 19 -8.50 -11.96 13.46
C ALA A 19 -8.28 -13.10 12.47
N ALA A 20 -8.54 -12.86 11.18
CA ALA A 20 -8.27 -13.83 10.11
C ALA A 20 -6.76 -14.05 9.88
N LEU A 21 -5.93 -13.06 10.21
CA LEU A 21 -4.47 -13.13 10.09
C LEU A 21 -3.78 -13.79 11.30
N LYS A 22 -4.51 -14.03 12.40
CA LYS A 22 -3.96 -14.56 13.66
C LYS A 22 -3.04 -15.80 13.50
N PRO A 23 -3.34 -16.80 12.65
CA PRO A 23 -2.43 -17.93 12.46
C PRO A 23 -1.05 -17.51 11.90
N VAL A 24 -1.03 -16.54 10.99
CA VAL A 24 0.21 -16.02 10.37
C VAL A 24 1.01 -15.21 11.38
N LEU A 25 0.35 -14.49 12.30
CA LEU A 25 1.02 -13.71 13.36
C LEU A 25 1.85 -14.56 14.32
N GLN A 26 1.66 -15.89 14.34
CA GLN A 26 2.46 -16.80 15.16
C GLN A 26 3.83 -17.11 14.53
N LEU A 27 4.03 -16.76 13.26
CA LEU A 27 5.26 -17.04 12.51
C LEU A 27 6.27 -15.90 12.69
N ALA A 28 6.80 -15.73 13.90
CA ALA A 28 7.70 -14.60 14.24
C ALA A 28 8.99 -14.49 13.38
N ARG A 29 9.37 -15.57 12.68
CA ARG A 29 10.52 -15.63 11.76
C ARG A 29 10.15 -15.36 10.29
N LEU A 30 8.89 -15.04 10.01
CA LEU A 30 8.42 -14.77 8.66
C LEU A 30 9.07 -13.50 8.12
N GLN A 31 9.73 -13.64 6.97
CA GLN A 31 10.40 -12.52 6.29
C GLN A 31 9.60 -11.98 5.11
N SER A 32 8.70 -12.80 4.53
CA SER A 32 7.89 -12.43 3.38
C SER A 32 6.46 -12.89 3.61
N LEU A 33 5.51 -11.96 3.50
CA LEU A 33 4.08 -12.24 3.54
C LEU A 33 3.42 -11.60 2.33
N SER A 34 2.81 -12.42 1.48
CA SER A 34 2.04 -11.97 0.34
C SER A 34 0.65 -12.62 0.38
N LEU A 35 -0.36 -11.81 0.63
CA LEU A 35 -1.76 -12.22 0.65
C LEU A 35 -2.51 -11.42 -0.41
N GLU A 36 -2.96 -12.12 -1.44
CA GLU A 36 -3.80 -11.58 -2.50
C GLU A 36 -5.10 -12.35 -2.50
N VAL A 37 -6.18 -11.68 -2.13
CA VAL A 37 -7.46 -12.32 -1.85
C VAL A 37 -8.61 -11.58 -2.50
N PRO A 38 -9.72 -12.26 -2.86
CA PRO A 38 -10.89 -11.60 -3.44
C PRO A 38 -11.61 -10.63 -2.49
N MET A 39 -11.33 -10.69 -1.19
CA MET A 39 -11.99 -9.91 -0.15
C MET A 39 -11.19 -8.63 0.16
N PRO A 40 -11.86 -7.52 0.54
CA PRO A 40 -11.15 -6.34 1.00
C PRO A 40 -10.52 -6.60 2.37
N PHE A 41 -9.36 -5.99 2.61
CA PHE A 41 -8.80 -5.89 3.95
C PHE A 41 -9.50 -4.76 4.70
N LYS A 42 -9.96 -5.05 5.92
CA LYS A 42 -10.49 -4.06 6.85
C LYS A 42 -9.58 -4.03 8.08
N LEU A 43 -8.50 -3.27 7.95
CA LEU A 43 -7.48 -3.10 8.99
C LEU A 43 -7.46 -1.64 9.43
N THR A 44 -7.35 -1.42 10.74
CA THR A 44 -7.08 -0.12 11.36
C THR A 44 -5.57 0.12 11.50
N ASP A 45 -5.17 1.33 11.86
CA ASP A 45 -3.77 1.62 12.21
C ASP A 45 -3.25 0.76 13.39
N ASP A 46 -4.10 0.46 14.37
CA ASP A 46 -3.76 -0.41 15.50
C ASP A 46 -3.59 -1.87 15.08
N ASP A 47 -4.43 -2.34 14.14
CA ASP A 47 -4.29 -3.69 13.57
C ASP A 47 -2.97 -3.81 12.81
N VAL A 48 -2.63 -2.80 12.00
CA VAL A 48 -1.38 -2.74 11.25
C VAL A 48 -0.18 -2.71 12.20
N LYS A 49 -0.23 -1.91 13.25
CA LYS A 49 0.81 -1.87 14.28
C LYS A 49 0.96 -3.22 14.99
N THR A 50 -0.15 -3.91 15.24
CA THR A 50 -0.13 -5.25 15.84
C THR A 50 0.50 -6.27 14.90
N LEU A 51 0.15 -6.22 13.61
CA LEU A 51 0.75 -7.05 12.55
C LEU A 51 2.27 -6.81 12.45
N ALA A 52 2.71 -5.55 12.42
CA ALA A 52 4.13 -5.19 12.36
C ALA A 52 4.91 -5.71 13.57
N LYS A 53 4.36 -5.57 14.80
CA LYS A 53 4.97 -6.09 16.03
C LYS A 53 5.09 -7.61 16.06
N ALA A 54 4.13 -8.32 15.48
CA ALA A 54 4.15 -9.78 15.42
C ALA A 54 5.21 -10.30 14.43
N LEU A 55 5.53 -9.51 13.40
CA LEU A 55 6.41 -9.90 12.30
C LEU A 55 7.57 -8.89 12.10
N PRO A 56 8.41 -8.66 13.13
CA PRO A 56 9.44 -7.62 13.09
C PRO A 56 10.55 -7.89 12.06
N GLY A 57 10.72 -9.16 11.66
CA GLY A 57 11.67 -9.59 10.63
C GLY A 57 11.19 -9.46 9.19
N LEU A 58 10.02 -8.84 8.95
CA LEU A 58 9.49 -8.66 7.60
C LEU A 58 10.43 -7.84 6.72
N THR A 59 10.65 -8.36 5.53
CA THR A 59 11.40 -7.75 4.43
C THR A 59 10.48 -7.43 3.25
N HIS A 60 9.39 -8.18 3.08
CA HIS A 60 8.41 -8.01 2.03
C HIS A 60 7.00 -8.22 2.60
N LEU A 61 6.14 -7.24 2.44
CA LEU A 61 4.72 -7.34 2.79
C LEU A 61 3.86 -6.92 1.61
N LYS A 62 2.95 -7.80 1.20
CA LYS A 62 1.88 -7.50 0.25
C LYS A 62 0.54 -7.92 0.82
N LEU A 63 -0.33 -6.95 1.12
CA LEU A 63 -1.73 -7.18 1.48
C LEU A 63 -2.61 -6.52 0.42
N HIS A 64 -3.15 -7.30 -0.50
CA HIS A 64 -3.94 -6.80 -1.62
C HIS A 64 -5.28 -7.52 -1.73
N GLY A 65 -6.36 -6.74 -1.67
CA GLY A 65 -7.72 -7.23 -1.87
C GLY A 65 -8.22 -6.88 -3.27
N LEU A 66 -8.70 -7.85 -4.03
CA LEU A 66 -9.11 -7.67 -5.44
C LEU A 66 -10.48 -6.99 -5.62
N ARG A 67 -11.30 -6.92 -4.57
CA ARG A 67 -12.62 -6.28 -4.67
C ARG A 67 -12.51 -4.77 -4.58
N TYR A 68 -12.67 -4.13 -5.73
CA TYR A 68 -12.67 -2.68 -5.97
C TYR A 68 -13.99 -2.00 -5.58
N ASP A 69 -14.66 -2.45 -4.52
CA ASP A 69 -15.76 -1.66 -4.00
C ASP A 69 -15.09 -0.38 -3.47
N LEU A 70 -15.07 0.67 -4.30
CA LEU A 70 -14.43 1.95 -4.02
C LEU A 70 -14.99 2.57 -2.73
N ASP A 71 -16.20 2.15 -2.36
CA ASP A 71 -16.92 2.53 -1.15
C ASP A 71 -16.47 1.75 0.09
N SER A 72 -15.67 0.69 -0.05
CA SER A 72 -15.00 0.06 1.09
C SER A 72 -13.86 0.95 1.56
N GLU A 73 -14.19 1.86 2.47
CA GLU A 73 -13.20 2.71 3.12
C GLU A 73 -12.22 1.83 3.90
N THR A 74 -10.93 1.95 3.56
CA THR A 74 -9.86 1.43 4.42
C THR A 74 -9.71 2.36 5.61
N GLU A 75 -9.65 1.79 6.81
CA GLU A 75 -9.46 2.54 8.06
C GLU A 75 -7.96 2.76 8.36
N ALA A 76 -7.07 2.02 7.71
CA ALA A 76 -5.63 2.22 7.78
C ALA A 76 -5.25 3.53 7.08
N THR A 77 -4.52 4.39 7.78
CA THR A 77 -4.11 5.71 7.28
C THR A 77 -2.64 5.72 6.87
N HIS A 78 -2.08 6.90 6.57
CA HIS A 78 -0.64 7.04 6.34
C HIS A 78 0.20 6.62 7.57
N ASN A 79 -0.36 6.69 8.79
CA ASN A 79 0.30 6.24 10.02
C ASN A 79 0.66 4.75 10.00
N SER A 80 -0.14 3.93 9.30
CA SER A 80 0.15 2.52 9.09
C SER A 80 1.48 2.29 8.35
N LEU A 81 1.85 3.18 7.41
CA LEU A 81 3.13 3.09 6.69
C LEU A 81 4.31 3.34 7.63
N PHE A 82 4.18 4.36 8.50
CA PHE A 82 5.20 4.69 9.50
C PHE A 82 5.35 3.60 10.55
N ALA A 83 4.24 2.98 10.99
CA ALA A 83 4.30 1.88 11.94
C ALA A 83 5.16 0.71 11.42
N PHE A 84 5.04 0.36 10.14
CA PHE A 84 5.92 -0.62 9.52
C PHE A 84 7.36 -0.14 9.41
N ALA A 85 7.56 1.13 9.08
CA ALA A 85 8.89 1.72 9.00
C ALA A 85 9.66 1.61 10.33
N ASP A 86 8.97 1.93 11.43
CA ASP A 86 9.53 1.96 12.78
C ASP A 86 9.78 0.57 13.36
N ILE A 87 8.90 -0.38 13.05
CA ILE A 87 8.89 -1.71 13.69
C ILE A 87 9.61 -2.76 12.84
N CYS A 88 9.60 -2.64 11.52
CA CYS A 88 10.18 -3.59 10.58
C CYS A 88 11.37 -2.93 9.83
N PRO A 89 12.56 -2.82 10.47
CA PRO A 89 13.69 -2.07 9.92
C PRO A 89 14.27 -2.69 8.64
N LEU A 90 13.96 -3.95 8.36
CA LEU A 90 14.40 -4.67 7.15
C LEU A 90 13.37 -4.64 6.01
N LEU A 91 12.22 -3.97 6.20
CA LEU A 91 11.15 -3.93 5.22
C LEU A 91 11.59 -3.18 3.96
N SER A 92 11.73 -3.91 2.87
CA SER A 92 12.18 -3.39 1.57
C SER A 92 11.03 -3.19 0.58
N HIS A 93 9.94 -3.95 0.72
CA HIS A 93 8.78 -3.87 -0.16
C HIS A 93 7.50 -3.86 0.68
N LEU A 94 6.66 -2.86 0.44
CA LEU A 94 5.38 -2.71 1.11
C LEU A 94 4.27 -2.45 0.08
N THR A 95 3.28 -3.32 0.03
CA THR A 95 2.00 -3.10 -0.64
C THR A 95 0.90 -3.12 0.42
N LEU A 96 0.28 -1.97 0.63
CA LEU A 96 -0.80 -1.81 1.60
C LEU A 96 -1.75 -0.72 1.13
N ARG A 97 -3.05 -1.03 1.12
CA ARG A 97 -4.10 -0.07 0.82
C ARG A 97 -4.33 0.86 2.03
N VAL A 98 -4.05 2.14 1.87
CA VAL A 98 -4.24 3.15 2.92
C VAL A 98 -5.15 4.29 2.47
N ASN A 99 -5.76 4.96 3.45
CA ASN A 99 -6.50 6.20 3.27
C ASN A 99 -5.63 7.37 3.74
N ALA A 100 -4.96 8.00 2.78
CA ALA A 100 -4.15 9.20 2.98
C ALA A 100 -4.92 10.49 2.64
N SER A 101 -6.24 10.44 2.44
CA SER A 101 -7.05 11.63 2.11
C SER A 101 -7.01 12.71 3.20
N GLN A 102 -6.82 12.29 4.45
CA GLN A 102 -6.74 13.15 5.63
C GLN A 102 -5.31 13.58 5.97
N LEU A 103 -4.34 13.44 5.05
CA LEU A 103 -2.99 13.94 5.30
C LEU A 103 -3.04 15.46 5.47
N LEU A 104 -2.86 15.94 6.71
CA LEU A 104 -2.87 17.36 7.01
C LEU A 104 -1.49 17.95 6.78
N GLN A 105 -1.44 19.23 6.39
CA GLN A 105 -0.18 19.96 6.28
C GLN A 105 0.59 19.94 7.61
N SER A 106 -0.13 19.97 8.75
CA SER A 106 0.47 19.86 10.08
C SER A 106 1.22 18.54 10.31
N ASP A 107 0.80 17.44 9.67
CA ASP A 107 1.49 16.15 9.80
C ASP A 107 2.81 16.17 9.04
N VAL A 108 2.80 16.78 7.85
CA VAL A 108 4.01 17.01 7.05
C VAL A 108 4.97 17.94 7.80
N GLU A 109 4.47 19.05 8.36
CA GLU A 109 5.27 19.99 9.14
C GLU A 109 5.85 19.32 10.39
N ARG A 110 5.07 18.50 11.10
CA ARG A 110 5.58 17.73 12.24
C ARG A 110 6.71 16.80 11.83
N LEU A 111 6.62 16.15 10.68
CA LEU A 111 7.70 15.29 10.19
C LEU A 111 8.93 16.12 9.81
N LEU A 112 8.76 17.26 9.16
CA LEU A 112 9.87 18.13 8.72
C LEU A 112 10.56 18.87 9.87
N PHE A 113 9.80 19.28 10.89
CA PHE A 113 10.25 20.17 11.97
C PHE A 113 10.28 19.50 13.35
N ALA A 114 10.11 18.18 13.46
CA ALA A 114 10.40 17.47 14.70
C ALA A 114 11.92 17.49 14.96
N ASP A 115 12.37 18.62 15.52
CA ASP A 115 13.77 19.02 15.70
C ASP A 115 14.57 18.05 16.60
N ASP A 116 13.86 17.24 17.40
CA ASP A 116 14.44 16.30 18.38
C ASP A 116 14.26 14.82 18.03
N SER A 117 13.61 14.48 16.91
CA SER A 117 13.54 13.08 16.50
C SER A 117 14.88 12.68 15.88
N PRO A 118 15.63 11.72 16.45
CA PRO A 118 16.92 11.35 15.91
C PRO A 118 16.74 10.93 14.45
N ARG A 119 17.31 11.72 13.54
CA ARG A 119 17.42 11.42 12.09
C ARG A 119 17.92 9.99 11.82
N SER A 120 18.54 9.37 12.81
CA SER A 120 18.96 7.97 12.91
C SER A 120 17.84 6.94 12.71
N GLN A 121 16.56 7.32 12.78
CA GLN A 121 15.44 6.38 12.59
C GLN A 121 14.72 6.56 11.24
N ARG A 122 15.37 7.20 10.26
CA ARG A 122 14.89 7.15 8.88
C ARG A 122 15.00 5.74 8.35
N GLN A 123 13.91 5.26 7.78
CA GLN A 123 13.87 3.92 7.23
C GLN A 123 14.51 3.94 5.84
N SER A 124 15.69 3.33 5.72
CA SER A 124 16.46 3.28 4.48
C SER A 124 16.31 1.97 3.73
N ALA A 125 15.69 0.95 4.33
CA ALA A 125 15.55 -0.36 3.71
C ALA A 125 14.40 -0.41 2.69
N LEU A 126 13.34 0.38 2.86
CA LEU A 126 12.15 0.41 2.02
C LEU A 126 12.54 0.97 0.65
N LYS A 127 12.43 0.14 -0.38
CA LYS A 127 12.78 0.45 -1.76
C LYS A 127 11.55 0.62 -2.63
N THR A 128 10.50 -0.13 -2.33
CA THR A 128 9.27 -0.13 -3.11
C THR A 128 8.07 0.06 -2.20
N LEU A 129 7.27 1.08 -2.51
CA LEU A 129 6.00 1.35 -1.87
C LEU A 129 4.89 1.27 -2.92
N ASP A 130 3.97 0.35 -2.72
CA ASP A 130 2.84 0.14 -3.61
C ASP A 130 1.55 0.56 -2.90
N LEU A 131 1.03 1.71 -3.32
CA LEU A 131 -0.21 2.34 -2.88
C LEU A 131 -1.30 2.16 -3.93
N VAL A 132 -1.22 1.13 -4.78
CA VAL A 132 -2.31 0.75 -5.67
C VAL A 132 -3.60 0.57 -4.84
N ASP A 133 -4.71 1.10 -5.35
CA ASP A 133 -6.02 1.14 -4.68
C ASP A 133 -6.11 2.01 -3.40
N SER A 134 -5.06 2.74 -3.03
CA SER A 134 -5.09 3.68 -1.89
C SER A 134 -5.83 4.97 -2.23
N VAL A 135 -6.46 5.57 -1.21
CA VAL A 135 -7.08 6.89 -1.33
C VAL A 135 -6.02 7.95 -1.03
N LEU A 136 -5.56 8.66 -2.05
CA LEU A 136 -4.49 9.66 -1.92
C LEU A 136 -5.07 11.08 -1.76
N PRO A 137 -4.37 12.00 -1.08
CA PRO A 137 -4.80 13.39 -0.99
C PRO A 137 -4.70 14.08 -2.35
N LYS A 138 -5.47 15.16 -2.53
CA LYS A 138 -5.35 16.01 -3.73
C LYS A 138 -3.98 16.70 -3.82
N ASP A 139 -3.39 17.02 -2.67
CA ASP A 139 -2.04 17.56 -2.60
C ASP A 139 -0.99 16.45 -2.70
N VAL A 140 -0.60 16.21 -3.94
CA VAL A 140 0.45 15.26 -4.28
C VAL A 140 1.84 15.68 -3.76
N LYS A 141 2.10 16.99 -3.61
CA LYS A 141 3.40 17.46 -3.15
C LYS A 141 3.61 17.13 -1.68
N GLY A 142 2.59 17.36 -0.85
CA GLY A 142 2.61 17.03 0.57
C GLY A 142 2.95 15.56 0.82
N ILE A 143 2.24 14.63 0.16
CA ILE A 143 2.52 13.19 0.33
C ILE A 143 3.89 12.80 -0.21
N THR A 144 4.34 13.39 -1.33
CA THR A 144 5.67 13.10 -1.89
C THR A 144 6.79 13.56 -0.95
N ALA A 145 6.68 14.78 -0.41
CA ALA A 145 7.65 15.31 0.54
C ALA A 145 7.68 14.48 1.82
N MET A 146 6.50 14.10 2.33
CA MET A 146 6.35 13.22 3.49
C MET A 146 7.05 11.87 3.27
N LEU A 147 6.76 11.18 2.16
CA LEU A 147 7.35 9.89 1.84
C LEU A 147 8.86 10.00 1.61
N GLY A 148 9.33 11.02 0.90
CA GLY A 148 10.76 11.25 0.68
C GLY A 148 11.53 11.57 1.95
N PHE A 149 10.90 12.24 2.92
CA PHE A 149 11.51 12.50 4.22
C PHE A 149 11.57 11.24 5.09
N ALA A 150 10.49 10.45 5.10
CA ALA A 150 10.34 9.26 5.92
C ALA A 150 11.19 8.08 5.43
N PHE A 151 11.27 7.91 4.12
CA PHE A 151 11.82 6.74 3.45
C PHE A 151 12.96 7.16 2.52
N GLU A 152 14.12 7.44 3.09
CA GLU A 152 15.32 7.85 2.33
C GLU A 152 15.74 6.79 1.29
N GLY A 153 15.43 5.53 1.57
CA GLY A 153 15.74 4.41 0.70
C GLY A 153 14.80 4.21 -0.48
N LEU A 154 13.65 4.91 -0.50
CA LEU A 154 12.56 4.64 -1.44
C LEU A 154 13.03 4.92 -2.86
N LYS A 155 12.70 4.04 -3.80
CA LYS A 155 13.07 4.19 -5.21
C LYS A 155 11.82 4.19 -6.07
N ASP A 156 10.95 3.21 -5.83
CA ASP A 156 9.77 2.98 -6.63
C ASP A 156 8.50 3.23 -5.82
N ILE A 157 7.60 4.05 -6.37
CA ILE A 157 6.27 4.30 -5.81
C ILE A 157 5.24 3.95 -6.87
N LYS A 158 4.42 2.94 -6.58
CA LYS A 158 3.31 2.54 -7.44
C LYS A 158 2.03 3.12 -6.88
N THR A 159 1.27 3.79 -7.74
CA THR A 159 -0.07 4.28 -7.42
C THR A 159 -0.95 4.01 -8.63
N ILE A 160 -2.26 3.85 -8.43
CA ILE A 160 -3.18 3.87 -9.58
C ILE A 160 -3.24 5.33 -10.05
N PRO A 161 -3.04 5.60 -11.35
CA PRO A 161 -3.29 6.93 -11.86
C PRO A 161 -4.75 7.27 -11.53
N ALA A 162 -4.97 8.37 -10.82
CA ALA A 162 -6.28 8.99 -10.78
C ALA A 162 -6.82 9.01 -12.22
N LYS A 163 -8.14 8.86 -12.40
CA LYS A 163 -8.77 8.86 -13.74
C LYS A 163 -8.29 10.03 -14.64
N GLU A 164 -7.71 11.05 -14.04
CA GLU A 164 -6.94 12.09 -14.68
C GLU A 164 -5.42 11.80 -14.61
N GLY A 165 -4.83 11.29 -15.69
CA GLY A 165 -3.41 10.91 -15.78
C GLY A 165 -2.37 12.02 -15.54
N TRP A 166 -2.77 13.26 -15.23
CA TRP A 166 -1.86 14.39 -15.00
C TRP A 166 -1.18 14.38 -13.62
N LEU A 167 -1.82 13.79 -12.60
CA LEU A 167 -1.26 13.71 -11.24
C LEU A 167 0.05 12.89 -11.21
N MET A 168 0.15 11.87 -12.08
CA MET A 168 1.35 11.03 -12.18
C MET A 168 2.52 11.77 -12.82
N THR A 169 2.30 12.52 -13.90
CA THR A 169 3.38 13.29 -14.56
C THR A 169 4.01 14.30 -13.61
N GLN A 170 3.23 14.87 -12.68
CA GLN A 170 3.69 15.84 -11.71
C GLN A 170 4.46 15.20 -10.54
N LEU A 171 4.00 14.04 -10.04
CA LEU A 171 4.73 13.21 -9.06
C LEU A 171 6.10 12.80 -9.61
N LEU A 172 6.12 12.30 -10.83
CA LEU A 172 7.32 11.87 -11.54
C LEU A 172 8.32 13.01 -11.72
N SER A 173 7.84 14.20 -12.11
CA SER A 173 8.70 15.38 -12.26
C SER A 173 9.29 15.85 -10.93
N GLN A 174 8.52 15.87 -9.85
CA GLN A 174 8.98 16.29 -8.52
C GLN A 174 9.99 15.30 -7.92
N MET A 175 9.73 14.00 -8.07
CA MET A 175 10.61 12.95 -7.57
C MET A 175 11.90 12.84 -8.39
N ARG A 176 11.85 13.05 -9.71
CA ARG A 176 13.08 13.10 -10.52
C ARG A 176 13.98 14.30 -10.15
N ASN A 177 13.40 15.45 -9.81
CA ASN A 177 14.16 16.60 -9.31
C ASN A 177 14.81 16.36 -7.94
N THR A 178 14.36 15.34 -7.21
CA THR A 178 14.92 14.92 -5.92
C THR A 178 15.77 13.64 -6.01
N GLY A 179 15.97 13.08 -7.22
CA GLY A 179 16.89 11.96 -7.49
C GLY A 179 16.26 10.56 -7.52
N PHE A 180 14.93 10.44 -7.59
CA PHE A 180 14.23 9.15 -7.59
C PHE A 180 13.93 8.62 -9.01
N ASP A 181 13.95 7.29 -9.17
CA ASP A 181 13.64 6.57 -10.43
C ASP A 181 12.29 5.86 -10.32
N VAL A 182 11.29 6.32 -11.06
CA VAL A 182 9.92 5.82 -10.93
C VAL A 182 9.54 4.94 -12.11
N VAL A 183 9.01 3.74 -11.83
CA VAL A 183 8.66 2.75 -12.85
C VAL A 183 7.14 2.68 -13.01
N MET A 184 6.66 2.94 -14.23
CA MET A 184 5.24 2.82 -14.56
C MET A 184 4.85 1.34 -14.72
N GLY A 185 4.00 0.84 -13.82
CA GLY A 185 3.33 -0.44 -14.03
C GLY A 185 2.39 -0.33 -15.24
N ARG A 186 2.73 -1.00 -16.35
CA ARG A 186 1.82 -1.08 -17.50
C ARG A 186 0.58 -1.85 -17.09
N LYS A 187 -0.57 -1.19 -17.17
CA LYS A 187 -1.89 -1.83 -17.06
C LYS A 187 -2.07 -2.73 -18.29
N GLY A 188 -1.60 -3.98 -18.22
CA GLY A 188 -1.62 -4.88 -19.40
C GLY A 188 -1.19 -6.34 -19.20
N GLU A 189 -0.59 -6.75 -18.09
CA GLU A 189 -0.24 -8.16 -17.86
C GLU A 189 -1.27 -8.87 -16.95
N MET A 190 -2.52 -8.96 -17.41
CA MET A 190 -3.42 -10.03 -16.97
C MET A 190 -3.37 -11.11 -18.05
N GLY A 191 -2.40 -12.02 -17.90
CA GLY A 191 -2.25 -13.19 -18.76
C GLY A 191 -3.48 -14.08 -18.64
N VAL A 192 -4.28 -14.14 -19.70
CA VAL A 192 -5.22 -15.23 -19.92
C VAL A 192 -4.38 -16.43 -20.35
N GLU A 193 -4.08 -17.34 -19.42
CA GLU A 193 -3.47 -18.63 -19.78
C GLU A 193 -4.42 -19.38 -20.72
N GLY A 194 -3.96 -19.59 -21.95
CA GLY A 194 -4.63 -20.43 -22.93
C GLY A 194 -4.66 -21.88 -22.47
N GLY A 195 -5.87 -22.44 -22.38
CA GLY A 195 -6.06 -23.87 -22.13
C GLY A 195 -5.55 -24.75 -23.27
N PRO A 196 -5.25 -26.04 -23.00
CA PRO A 196 -4.57 -26.91 -23.94
C PRO A 196 -5.48 -27.33 -25.09
N THR A 197 -5.00 -27.12 -26.32
CA THR A 197 -5.53 -27.72 -27.54
C THR A 197 -5.33 -29.23 -27.50
N ARG A 198 -6.42 -30.00 -27.48
CA ARG A 198 -6.38 -31.45 -27.69
C ARG A 198 -6.21 -31.74 -29.17
N HIS A 199 -5.22 -32.57 -29.50
CA HIS A 199 -5.08 -33.24 -30.80
C HIS A 199 -6.00 -34.46 -30.88
#